data_AF-A0A358CXY2-F1
#
_entry.id   AF-A0A358CXY2-F1
#
_cell.length_a   1.000
_cell.length_b   1.000
_cell.length_c   1.000
_cell.angle_alpha   90.00
_cell.angle_beta   90.00
_cell.angle_gamma   90.00
#
_symmetry.space_group_name_H-M   'P 1'
#
loop_
_entity.id
_entity.type
_entity.pdbx_description
1 polymer ?
#
loop_
_entity_poly.entity_id
_entity_poly.type
_entity_poly.pdbx_seq_one_letter_code
_entity_poly.pdbx_strand_id
1 'polypeptide(L)'
;MKRIQIIAIAWIACLNVVCGQEYEIEFLTVPRAVRLVDESEEGATNLILPNVGLIDGKTAKELAKAPHSGLLLDGLSSIDEDTAHELAKFSGFVLSLNGLTSISPEVARELSTFEGRALVLNGLTTIKKALASDLAKFEGHALFLDGLTNIDTAVAGELAAFQGGCLGLYGLGTINEEVMHVLIQWRGENLSVRKEGLTTEACFIKDQHKHSWKIIGDVWASF
;
A
#
# COMPACT_ATOMS: atom_id res chain seq x y z
N MET A 1 -3.91 -15.40 -31.89
CA MET A 1 -3.83 -13.95 -32.21
C MET A 1 -4.01 -13.17 -30.90
N LYS A 2 -3.24 -12.09 -30.74
CA LYS A 2 -2.96 -11.27 -29.54
C LYS A 2 -4.19 -11.01 -28.64
N ARG A 3 -4.14 -11.34 -27.33
CA ARG A 3 -3.75 -10.48 -26.18
C ARG A 3 -4.37 -9.08 -26.23
N ILE A 4 -5.43 -8.88 -25.46
CA ILE A 4 -5.75 -7.61 -24.79
C ILE A 4 -6.04 -7.99 -23.33
N GLN A 5 -5.11 -7.69 -22.43
CA GLN A 5 -5.39 -7.62 -21.00
C GLN A 5 -6.22 -6.36 -20.81
N ILE A 6 -7.54 -6.53 -20.61
CA ILE A 6 -8.44 -5.42 -20.31
C ILE A 6 -8.50 -5.30 -18.79
N ILE A 7 -8.02 -4.16 -18.31
CA ILE A 7 -8.27 -3.65 -16.95
C ILE A 7 -9.79 -3.64 -16.76
N ALA A 8 -10.30 -4.44 -15.84
CA ALA A 8 -11.71 -4.40 -15.47
C ALA A 8 -11.96 -3.11 -14.69
N ILE A 9 -12.21 -2.02 -15.41
CA ILE A 9 -12.93 -0.88 -14.84
C ILE A 9 -14.36 -1.36 -14.73
N ALA A 10 -14.84 -1.61 -13.51
CA ALA A 10 -16.23 -1.99 -13.25
C ALA A 10 -17.17 -0.83 -13.64
N TRP A 11 -17.46 -0.71 -14.93
CA TRP A 11 -18.48 0.17 -15.46
C TRP A 11 -19.85 -0.50 -15.30
N ILE A 12 -20.57 0.04 -14.33
CA ILE A 12 -22.01 0.02 -14.11
C ILE A 12 -22.82 -0.40 -15.35
N ALA A 13 -23.53 -1.53 -15.25
CA ALA A 13 -24.71 -1.78 -16.07
C ALA A 13 -25.66 -2.80 -15.40
N CYS A 14 -26.63 -2.32 -14.63
CA CYS A 14 -28.01 -2.79 -14.74
C CYS A 14 -28.98 -1.74 -14.15
N LEU A 15 -29.95 -1.39 -14.98
CA LEU A 15 -30.98 -0.38 -14.78
C LEU A 15 -31.68 -0.49 -13.42
N ASN A 16 -31.73 0.60 -12.68
CA ASN A 16 -32.89 1.00 -11.88
C ASN A 16 -33.04 2.52 -12.00
N VAL A 17 -33.70 2.97 -13.07
CA VAL A 17 -34.18 4.36 -13.16
C VAL A 17 -35.59 4.39 -12.58
N VAL A 18 -35.69 4.64 -11.27
CA VAL A 18 -36.78 5.43 -10.67
C VAL A 18 -36.17 6.27 -9.54
N CYS A 19 -35.90 7.53 -9.89
CA CYS A 19 -35.98 8.73 -9.05
C CYS A 19 -35.25 8.74 -7.69
N GLY A 20 -34.12 9.46 -7.63
CA GLY A 20 -33.64 10.10 -6.40
C GLY A 20 -32.16 9.90 -6.09
N GLN A 21 -31.33 10.77 -6.70
CA GLN A 21 -29.96 11.11 -6.32
C GLN A 21 -28.86 10.07 -6.56
N GLU A 22 -27.96 10.44 -7.47
CA GLU A 22 -26.54 10.09 -7.43
C GLU A 22 -25.98 10.47 -6.05
N TYR A 23 -26.01 9.54 -5.11
CA TYR A 23 -25.11 9.59 -3.97
C TYR A 23 -23.84 8.87 -4.40
N GLU A 24 -22.83 9.67 -4.72
CA GLU A 24 -21.42 9.28 -4.78
C GLU A 24 -21.15 8.25 -3.69
N ILE A 25 -20.54 7.11 -4.04
CA ILE A 25 -20.40 5.97 -3.10
C ILE A 25 -19.25 6.29 -2.14
N GLU A 26 -19.44 7.28 -1.29
CA GLU A 26 -18.53 7.60 -0.19
C GLU A 26 -18.55 6.47 0.84
N PHE A 27 -19.67 5.73 0.97
CA PHE A 27 -19.84 4.63 1.91
C PHE A 27 -20.29 3.32 1.22
N LEU A 28 -19.53 2.24 1.41
CA LEU A 28 -19.91 0.89 0.94
C LEU A 28 -20.60 0.12 2.06
N THR A 29 -21.70 -0.57 1.76
CA THR A 29 -22.47 -1.36 2.73
C THR A 29 -22.13 -2.85 2.66
N VAL A 30 -22.34 -3.57 3.77
CA VAL A 30 -22.16 -5.04 3.86
C VAL A 30 -22.85 -5.81 2.73
N PRO A 31 -24.16 -5.63 2.42
CA PRO A 31 -24.80 -6.39 1.34
C PRO A 31 -24.18 -6.11 -0.03
N ARG A 32 -23.68 -4.89 -0.23
CA ARG A 32 -23.01 -4.53 -1.48
C ARG A 32 -21.61 -5.14 -1.56
N ALA A 33 -20.87 -5.19 -0.46
CA ALA A 33 -19.58 -5.90 -0.39
C ALA A 33 -19.74 -7.39 -0.68
N VAL A 34 -20.73 -8.06 -0.09
CA VAL A 34 -21.05 -9.48 -0.38
C VAL A 34 -21.29 -9.69 -1.86
N ARG A 35 -22.15 -8.87 -2.48
CA ARG A 35 -22.43 -8.97 -3.92
C ARG A 35 -21.17 -8.75 -4.77
N LEU A 36 -20.32 -7.79 -4.43
CA LEU A 36 -19.08 -7.55 -5.17
C LEU A 36 -18.10 -8.73 -5.08
N VAL A 37 -18.09 -9.44 -3.95
CA VAL A 37 -17.26 -10.63 -3.75
C VAL A 37 -17.85 -11.85 -4.48
N ASP A 38 -19.17 -12.03 -4.44
CA ASP A 38 -19.86 -13.16 -5.07
C ASP A 38 -19.96 -13.03 -6.60
N GLU A 39 -20.19 -11.81 -7.10
CA GLU A 39 -20.41 -11.51 -8.52
C GLU A 39 -19.09 -11.17 -9.25
N SER A 40 -17.94 -11.28 -8.60
CA SER A 40 -16.67 -10.96 -9.23
C SER A 40 -16.37 -11.87 -10.42
N GLU A 41 -15.91 -11.29 -11.52
CA GLU A 41 -15.61 -12.03 -12.75
C GLU A 41 -14.58 -13.14 -12.48
N GLU A 42 -14.88 -14.36 -12.94
CA GLU A 42 -13.97 -15.50 -12.84
C GLU A 42 -12.66 -15.19 -13.57
N GLY A 43 -11.54 -15.22 -12.84
CA GLY A 43 -10.22 -14.89 -13.36
C GLY A 43 -9.78 -13.43 -13.19
N ALA A 44 -10.62 -12.56 -12.60
CA ALA A 44 -10.19 -11.23 -12.18
C ALA A 44 -9.05 -11.36 -11.14
N THR A 45 -7.91 -10.70 -11.42
CA THR A 45 -6.74 -10.79 -10.53
C THR A 45 -6.93 -9.95 -9.27
N ASN A 46 -7.60 -8.80 -9.39
CA ASN A 46 -7.73 -7.81 -8.32
C ASN A 46 -9.19 -7.38 -8.16
N LEU A 47 -9.63 -7.17 -6.92
CA LEU A 47 -10.83 -6.41 -6.60
C LEU A 47 -10.43 -4.94 -6.41
N ILE A 48 -10.90 -4.07 -7.30
CA ILE A 48 -10.51 -2.66 -7.35
C ILE A 48 -11.72 -1.78 -7.05
N LEU A 49 -11.67 -1.01 -5.97
CA LEU A 49 -12.70 -0.09 -5.51
C LEU A 49 -12.10 1.30 -5.26
N PRO A 50 -11.77 2.05 -6.32
CA PRO A 50 -10.94 3.26 -6.21
C PRO A 50 -11.69 4.46 -5.62
N ASN A 51 -13.03 4.40 -5.57
CA ASN A 51 -13.87 5.53 -5.17
C ASN A 51 -14.62 5.27 -3.85
N VAL A 52 -14.35 4.16 -3.15
CA VAL A 52 -14.97 3.88 -1.84
C VAL A 52 -14.22 4.67 -0.78
N GLY A 53 -14.86 5.72 -0.24
CA GLY A 53 -14.25 6.65 0.71
C GLY A 53 -14.19 6.16 2.16
N LEU A 54 -15.15 5.33 2.55
CA LEU A 54 -15.38 4.86 3.92
C LEU A 54 -16.03 3.48 3.94
N ILE A 55 -15.58 2.63 4.87
CA ILE A 55 -16.17 1.33 5.21
C ILE A 55 -16.11 1.13 6.73
N ASP A 56 -17.00 0.29 7.26
CA ASP A 56 -16.91 -0.22 8.63
C ASP A 56 -16.23 -1.60 8.67
N GLY A 57 -15.87 -2.08 9.87
CA GLY A 57 -15.22 -3.38 10.05
C GLY A 57 -16.05 -4.55 9.51
N LYS A 58 -17.38 -4.48 9.57
CA LYS A 58 -18.26 -5.51 8.99
C LYS A 58 -18.13 -5.55 7.46
N THR A 59 -18.06 -4.40 6.81
CA THR A 59 -17.88 -4.30 5.37
C THR A 59 -16.47 -4.74 4.97
N ALA A 60 -15.44 -4.33 5.72
CA ALA A 60 -14.07 -4.81 5.54
C ALA A 60 -13.96 -6.34 5.63
N LYS A 61 -14.64 -6.94 6.60
CA LYS A 61 -14.69 -8.39 6.79
C LYS A 61 -15.27 -9.12 5.57
N GLU A 62 -16.29 -8.56 4.93
CA GLU A 62 -16.82 -9.15 3.70
C GLU A 62 -15.86 -8.98 2.53
N LEU A 63 -15.25 -7.80 2.37
CA LEU A 63 -14.24 -7.55 1.33
C LEU A 63 -13.00 -8.46 1.48
N ALA A 64 -12.58 -8.75 2.71
CA ALA A 64 -11.44 -9.63 2.98
C ALA A 64 -11.66 -11.10 2.56
N LYS A 65 -12.90 -11.51 2.26
CA LYS A 65 -13.22 -12.84 1.71
C LYS A 65 -13.04 -12.92 0.19
N ALA A 66 -12.72 -11.81 -0.47
CA ALA A 66 -12.53 -11.75 -1.90
C ALA A 66 -11.54 -12.83 -2.38
N PRO A 67 -11.86 -13.63 -3.40
CA PRO A 67 -10.97 -14.68 -3.92
C PRO A 67 -9.79 -14.14 -4.75
N HIS A 68 -9.64 -12.81 -4.81
CA HIS A 68 -8.71 -12.11 -5.66
C HIS A 68 -7.29 -12.18 -5.11
N SER A 69 -6.30 -12.01 -6.00
CA SER A 69 -4.91 -11.84 -5.60
C SER A 69 -4.63 -10.46 -5.02
N GLY A 70 -5.42 -9.44 -5.36
CA GLY A 70 -5.27 -8.08 -4.85
C GLY A 70 -6.58 -7.49 -4.38
N LEU A 71 -6.53 -6.71 -3.30
CA LEU A 71 -7.61 -5.88 -2.80
C LEU A 71 -7.14 -4.42 -2.78
N LEU A 72 -7.65 -3.61 -3.71
CA LEU A 72 -7.25 -2.23 -3.92
C LEU A 72 -8.40 -1.31 -3.50
N LEU A 73 -8.27 -0.69 -2.33
CA LEU A 73 -9.25 0.21 -1.73
C LEU A 73 -8.67 1.63 -1.65
N ASP A 74 -8.11 2.09 -2.76
CA ASP A 74 -7.33 3.33 -2.85
C ASP A 74 -8.17 4.61 -2.66
N GLY A 75 -9.50 4.49 -2.59
CA GLY A 75 -10.39 5.59 -2.23
C GLY A 75 -10.53 5.83 -0.72
N LEU A 76 -10.13 4.88 0.13
CA LEU A 76 -10.34 4.98 1.58
C LEU A 76 -9.51 6.12 2.15
N SER A 77 -10.18 7.11 2.73
CA SER A 77 -9.54 8.29 3.31
C SER A 77 -9.10 8.09 4.77
N SER A 78 -9.78 7.19 5.48
CA SER A 78 -9.48 6.80 6.87
C SER A 78 -10.03 5.41 7.18
N ILE A 79 -9.42 4.73 8.16
CA ILE A 79 -9.90 3.47 8.74
C ILE A 79 -9.62 3.48 10.25
N ASP A 80 -10.41 2.72 11.01
CA ASP A 80 -10.17 2.46 12.43
C ASP A 80 -9.45 1.12 12.64
N GLU A 81 -9.15 0.79 13.92
CA GLU A 81 -8.46 -0.45 14.30
C GLU A 81 -9.25 -1.71 13.87
N ASP A 82 -10.58 -1.73 14.05
CA ASP A 82 -11.44 -2.87 13.67
C ASP A 82 -11.44 -3.09 12.15
N THR A 83 -11.54 -2.02 11.38
CA THR A 83 -11.46 -2.05 9.91
C THR A 83 -10.10 -2.54 9.44
N ALA A 84 -9.00 -2.04 10.02
CA ALA A 84 -7.64 -2.47 9.71
C ALA A 84 -7.45 -3.97 10.03
N HIS A 85 -7.95 -4.41 11.18
CA HIS A 85 -7.90 -5.81 11.62
C HIS A 85 -8.62 -6.75 10.65
N GLU A 86 -9.81 -6.38 10.19
CA GLU A 86 -10.56 -7.21 9.23
C GLU A 86 -9.92 -7.20 7.84
N LEU A 87 -9.40 -6.06 7.37
CA LEU A 87 -8.68 -5.99 6.09
C LEU A 87 -7.38 -6.82 6.09
N ALA A 88 -6.66 -6.85 7.21
CA ALA A 88 -5.42 -7.64 7.35
C ALA A 88 -5.65 -9.16 7.22
N LYS A 89 -6.88 -9.65 7.41
CA LYS A 89 -7.26 -11.05 7.19
C LYS A 89 -7.44 -11.43 5.72
N PHE A 90 -7.36 -10.48 4.80
CA PHE A 90 -7.44 -10.75 3.37
C PHE A 90 -6.36 -11.77 2.99
N SER A 91 -6.74 -12.87 2.33
CA SER A 91 -5.81 -13.97 2.00
C SER A 91 -5.09 -13.80 0.67
N GLY A 92 -5.27 -12.66 0.00
CA GLY A 92 -4.60 -12.36 -1.27
C GLY A 92 -3.14 -11.93 -1.07
N PHE A 93 -2.49 -11.63 -2.19
CA PHE A 93 -1.08 -11.23 -2.20
C PHE A 93 -0.87 -9.74 -1.99
N VAL A 94 -1.84 -8.88 -2.32
CA VAL A 94 -1.64 -7.43 -2.30
C VAL A 94 -2.81 -6.71 -1.65
N LEU A 95 -2.50 -5.88 -0.65
CA LEU A 95 -3.45 -4.95 -0.04
C LEU A 95 -2.99 -3.51 -0.32
N SER A 96 -3.81 -2.75 -1.04
CA SER A 96 -3.52 -1.35 -1.38
C SER A 96 -4.53 -0.41 -0.76
N LEU A 97 -4.02 0.58 -0.03
CA LEU A 97 -4.78 1.56 0.73
C LEU A 97 -4.21 2.97 0.47
N ASN A 98 -3.98 3.31 -0.81
CA ASN A 98 -3.28 4.53 -1.19
C ASN A 98 -4.05 5.83 -0.87
N GLY A 99 -5.33 5.76 -0.54
CA GLY A 99 -6.11 6.91 -0.08
C GLY A 99 -5.78 7.34 1.35
N LEU A 100 -5.14 6.47 2.15
CA LEU A 100 -4.79 6.78 3.53
C LEU A 100 -3.61 7.75 3.60
N THR A 101 -3.89 8.99 3.99
CA THR A 101 -2.86 10.04 4.13
C THR A 101 -2.23 10.12 5.52
N SER A 102 -2.88 9.51 6.51
CA SER A 102 -2.37 9.30 7.87
C SER A 102 -3.07 8.09 8.50
N ILE A 103 -2.39 7.39 9.41
CA ILE A 103 -2.95 6.28 10.19
C ILE A 103 -2.47 6.38 11.64
N SER A 104 -3.21 5.77 12.57
CA SER A 104 -2.77 5.66 13.97
C SER A 104 -1.77 4.51 14.17
N PRO A 105 -1.02 4.47 15.29
CA PRO A 105 -0.18 3.32 15.62
C PRO A 105 -0.94 2.00 15.69
N GLU A 106 -2.18 2.02 16.21
CA GLU A 106 -3.04 0.83 16.29
C GLU A 106 -3.38 0.30 14.89
N VAL A 107 -3.77 1.19 13.97
CA VAL A 107 -4.02 0.84 12.56
C VAL A 107 -2.76 0.28 11.90
N ALA A 108 -1.60 0.91 12.10
CA ALA A 108 -0.33 0.43 11.54
C ALA A 108 0.02 -0.97 12.05
N ARG A 109 -0.20 -1.24 13.33
CA ARG A 109 0.03 -2.56 13.95
C ARG A 109 -0.87 -3.62 13.33
N GLU A 110 -2.17 -3.35 13.21
CA GLU A 110 -3.11 -4.30 12.61
C GLU A 110 -2.78 -4.57 11.13
N LEU A 111 -2.53 -3.53 10.33
CA LEU A 111 -2.16 -3.70 8.91
C LEU A 111 -0.85 -4.49 8.72
N SER A 112 0.08 -4.39 9.68
CA SER A 112 1.34 -5.14 9.63
C SER A 112 1.17 -6.64 9.89
N THR A 113 -0.01 -7.08 10.36
CA THR A 113 -0.36 -8.51 10.49
C THR A 113 -0.84 -9.14 9.19
N PHE A 114 -1.02 -8.35 8.13
CA PHE A 114 -1.38 -8.88 6.81
C PHE A 114 -0.34 -9.91 6.35
N GLU A 115 -0.79 -11.12 6.01
CA GLU A 115 0.11 -12.24 5.63
C GLU A 115 0.40 -12.29 4.12
N GLY A 116 -0.09 -11.31 3.36
CA GLY A 116 0.17 -11.22 1.93
C GLY A 116 1.59 -10.77 1.59
N ARG A 117 1.87 -10.68 0.28
CA ARG A 117 3.20 -10.32 -0.22
C ARG A 117 3.49 -8.83 -0.19
N ALA A 118 2.50 -7.97 -0.45
CA ALA A 118 2.74 -6.54 -0.61
C ALA A 118 1.68 -5.70 0.10
N LEU A 119 2.14 -4.79 0.96
CA LEU A 119 1.33 -3.76 1.60
C LEU A 119 1.67 -2.40 0.97
N VAL A 120 0.67 -1.74 0.40
CA VAL A 120 0.84 -0.48 -0.35
C VAL A 120 0.11 0.65 0.38
N LEU A 121 0.88 1.60 0.89
CA LEU A 121 0.43 2.75 1.68
C LEU A 121 1.01 4.05 1.10
N ASN A 122 0.98 4.19 -0.22
CA ASN A 122 1.60 5.32 -0.92
C ASN A 122 0.87 6.65 -0.69
N GLY A 123 -0.27 6.66 0.01
CA GLY A 123 -0.93 7.89 0.45
C GLY A 123 -0.23 8.58 1.63
N LEU A 124 0.54 7.84 2.43
CA LEU A 124 1.21 8.38 3.61
C LEU A 124 2.30 9.37 3.20
N THR A 125 2.13 10.64 3.56
CA THR A 125 3.08 11.71 3.19
C THR A 125 4.16 11.97 4.24
N THR A 126 3.86 11.64 5.50
CA THR A 126 4.76 11.74 6.65
C THR A 126 4.45 10.63 7.65
N ILE A 127 5.47 10.11 8.34
CA ILE A 127 5.32 9.15 9.43
C ILE A 127 6.28 9.48 10.57
N LYS A 128 5.97 9.00 11.78
CA LYS A 128 6.87 9.11 12.94
C LYS A 128 7.53 7.77 13.22
N LYS A 129 8.60 7.80 14.01
CA LYS A 129 9.37 6.62 14.45
C LYS A 129 8.48 5.45 14.89
N ALA A 130 7.50 5.67 15.77
CA ALA A 130 6.64 4.60 16.28
C ALA A 130 5.87 3.89 15.15
N LEU A 131 5.30 4.67 14.24
CA LEU A 131 4.54 4.15 13.11
C LEU A 131 5.42 3.42 12.09
N ALA A 132 6.63 3.94 11.84
CA ALA A 132 7.63 3.24 11.03
C ALA A 132 8.05 1.91 11.65
N SER A 133 8.19 1.86 12.98
CA SER A 133 8.52 0.65 13.74
C SER A 133 7.42 -0.40 13.64
N ASP A 134 6.15 0.00 13.71
CA ASP A 134 5.03 -0.91 13.54
C ASP A 134 4.95 -1.45 12.11
N LEU A 135 5.03 -0.58 11.10
CA LEU A 135 5.02 -0.99 9.68
C LEU A 135 6.19 -1.90 9.30
N ALA A 136 7.37 -1.70 9.89
CA ALA A 136 8.54 -2.55 9.66
C ALA A 136 8.37 -3.99 10.17
N LYS A 137 7.36 -4.27 11.00
CA LYS A 137 7.00 -5.63 11.44
C LYS A 137 6.23 -6.42 10.39
N PHE A 138 5.74 -5.78 9.33
CA PHE A 138 5.13 -6.50 8.21
C PHE A 138 6.10 -7.56 7.68
N GLU A 139 5.66 -8.82 7.66
CA GLU A 139 6.50 -9.97 7.30
C GLU A 139 6.46 -10.31 5.81
N GLY A 140 5.66 -9.57 5.02
CA GLY A 140 5.58 -9.72 3.58
C GLY A 140 6.86 -9.27 2.84
N HIS A 141 6.86 -9.49 1.52
CA HIS A 141 8.03 -9.23 0.70
C HIS A 141 8.22 -7.74 0.39
N ALA A 142 7.13 -6.96 0.25
CA ALA A 142 7.19 -5.61 -0.26
C ALA A 142 6.34 -4.61 0.55
N LEU A 143 6.99 -3.56 1.07
CA LEU A 143 6.32 -2.46 1.76
C LEU A 143 6.50 -1.19 0.93
N PHE A 144 5.41 -0.59 0.44
CA PHE A 144 5.47 0.63 -0.37
C PHE A 144 4.93 1.83 0.41
N LEU A 145 5.80 2.82 0.58
CA LEU A 145 5.57 4.09 1.26
C LEU A 145 6.01 5.24 0.34
N ASP A 146 5.74 5.11 -0.96
CA ASP A 146 6.22 6.03 -1.99
C ASP A 146 5.63 7.44 -1.88
N GLY A 147 4.60 7.66 -1.04
CA GLY A 147 4.08 8.98 -0.73
C GLY A 147 4.95 9.80 0.21
N LEU A 148 5.88 9.17 0.94
CA LEU A 148 6.71 9.86 1.92
C LEU A 148 7.56 10.91 1.25
N THR A 149 7.45 12.15 1.72
CA THR A 149 8.18 13.28 1.11
C THR A 149 9.54 13.52 1.75
N ASN A 150 9.70 13.17 3.03
CA ASN A 150 10.93 13.27 3.78
C ASN A 150 10.96 12.28 4.95
N ILE A 151 12.14 11.85 5.38
CA ILE A 151 12.38 11.05 6.59
C ILE A 151 13.64 11.53 7.30
N ASP A 152 13.70 11.35 8.62
CA ASP A 152 14.92 11.52 9.41
C ASP A 152 15.62 10.17 9.64
N THR A 153 16.77 10.20 10.31
CA THR A 153 17.54 8.98 10.64
C THR A 153 16.79 8.03 11.59
N ALA A 154 15.88 8.55 12.43
CA ALA A 154 15.09 7.72 13.33
C ALA A 154 14.05 6.91 12.55
N VAL A 155 13.31 7.53 11.64
CA VAL A 155 12.37 6.83 10.75
C VAL A 155 13.12 5.88 9.81
N ALA A 156 14.23 6.32 9.20
CA ALA A 156 15.05 5.46 8.35
C ALA A 156 15.56 4.22 9.10
N GLY A 157 15.91 4.35 10.38
CA GLY A 157 16.41 3.25 11.21
C GLY A 157 15.35 2.19 11.47
N GLU A 158 14.11 2.61 11.74
CA GLU A 158 12.99 1.68 11.92
C GLU A 158 12.65 0.99 10.59
N LEU A 159 12.58 1.73 9.48
CA LEU A 159 12.31 1.14 8.17
C LEU A 159 13.42 0.19 7.69
N ALA A 160 14.68 0.43 8.05
CA ALA A 160 15.79 -0.47 7.77
C ALA A 160 15.70 -1.81 8.55
N ALA A 161 14.82 -1.91 9.55
CA ALA A 161 14.52 -3.16 10.23
C ALA A 161 13.50 -4.04 9.48
N PHE A 162 12.83 -3.53 8.45
CA PHE A 162 11.94 -4.32 7.61
C PHE A 162 12.70 -5.45 6.91
N GLN A 163 12.21 -6.69 7.04
CA GLN A 163 12.91 -7.89 6.57
C GLN A 163 12.53 -8.32 5.15
N GLY A 164 11.60 -7.62 4.50
CA GLY A 164 11.21 -7.92 3.12
C GLY A 164 12.28 -7.54 2.09
N GLY A 165 12.06 -7.96 0.85
CA GLY A 165 12.99 -7.74 -0.26
C GLY A 165 12.81 -6.39 -0.96
N CYS A 166 11.66 -5.72 -0.83
CA CYS A 166 11.35 -4.50 -1.56
C CYS A 166 10.80 -3.40 -0.63
N LEU A 167 11.49 -2.26 -0.56
CA LEU A 167 11.07 -1.10 0.23
C LEU A 167 10.86 0.09 -0.69
N GLY A 168 9.62 0.59 -0.75
CA GLY A 168 9.21 1.73 -1.56
C GLY A 168 9.32 3.04 -0.80
N LEU A 169 10.17 3.95 -1.28
CA LEU A 169 10.38 5.31 -0.76
C LEU A 169 10.54 6.32 -1.92
N TYR A 170 9.87 6.07 -3.04
CA TYR A 170 10.11 6.81 -4.28
C TYR A 170 9.85 8.32 -4.15
N GLY A 171 8.82 8.72 -3.39
CA GLY A 171 8.44 10.12 -3.20
C GLY A 171 9.39 10.95 -2.34
N LEU A 172 10.45 10.37 -1.77
CA LEU A 172 11.42 11.13 -0.98
C LEU A 172 12.06 12.22 -1.83
N GLY A 173 11.96 13.47 -1.38
CA GLY A 173 12.47 14.65 -2.09
C GLY A 173 14.00 14.69 -2.12
N THR A 174 14.61 14.50 -0.96
CA THR A 174 16.07 14.49 -0.82
C THR A 174 16.50 13.44 0.20
N ILE A 175 17.51 12.64 -0.17
CA ILE A 175 18.20 11.72 0.74
C ILE A 175 19.61 12.26 0.94
N ASN A 176 19.87 12.72 2.17
CA ASN A 176 21.18 13.22 2.59
C ASN A 176 22.10 12.07 3.06
N GLU A 177 23.33 12.43 3.43
CA GLU A 177 24.34 11.47 3.90
C GLU A 177 23.91 10.71 5.16
N GLU A 178 23.28 11.39 6.12
CA GLU A 178 22.89 10.80 7.41
C GLU A 178 21.82 9.72 7.22
N VAL A 179 20.79 10.01 6.43
CA VAL A 179 19.73 9.05 6.11
C VAL A 179 20.30 7.90 5.28
N MET A 180 21.16 8.19 4.30
CA MET A 180 21.76 7.15 3.47
C MET A 180 22.65 6.19 4.29
N HIS A 181 23.41 6.70 5.26
CA HIS A 181 24.21 5.86 6.17
C HIS A 181 23.37 4.83 6.94
N VAL A 182 22.11 5.17 7.23
CA VAL A 182 21.16 4.26 7.87
C VAL A 182 20.57 3.29 6.85
N LEU A 183 20.10 3.80 5.70
CA LEU A 183 19.47 2.96 4.66
C LEU A 183 20.41 1.91 4.08
N ILE A 184 21.72 2.15 4.02
CA ILE A 184 22.69 1.13 3.61
C ILE A 184 22.76 -0.08 4.54
N GLN A 185 22.25 0.00 5.78
CA GLN A 185 22.18 -1.15 6.69
C GLN A 185 21.00 -2.09 6.38
N TRP A 186 20.03 -1.64 5.58
CA TRP A 186 18.89 -2.45 5.18
C TRP A 186 19.35 -3.65 4.34
N ARG A 187 18.74 -4.83 4.58
CA ARG A 187 19.20 -6.12 4.06
C ARG A 187 18.30 -6.71 2.96
N GLY A 188 17.39 -5.92 2.40
CA GLY A 188 16.54 -6.34 1.30
C GLY A 188 17.27 -6.42 -0.04
N GLU A 189 16.51 -6.31 -1.13
CA GLU A 189 17.00 -6.44 -2.50
C GLU A 189 16.79 -5.17 -3.33
N ASN A 190 15.68 -4.47 -3.08
CA ASN A 190 15.17 -3.44 -3.97
C ASN A 190 14.70 -2.23 -3.17
N LEU A 191 15.46 -1.14 -3.23
CA LEU A 191 15.08 0.14 -2.62
C LEU A 191 14.54 1.05 -3.72
N SER A 192 13.24 1.35 -3.71
CA SER A 192 12.67 2.32 -4.66
C SER A 192 12.87 3.73 -4.14
N VAL A 193 13.73 4.50 -4.81
CA VAL A 193 14.00 5.93 -4.50
C VAL A 193 14.29 6.68 -5.80
N ARG A 194 13.96 7.97 -5.86
CA ARG A 194 14.37 8.83 -6.98
C ARG A 194 15.87 9.03 -6.99
N LYS A 195 16.53 8.69 -8.09
CA LYS A 195 17.98 8.90 -8.25
C LYS A 195 18.35 10.37 -8.15
N GLU A 196 17.49 11.24 -8.65
CA GLU A 196 17.62 12.69 -8.63
C GLU A 196 17.46 13.28 -7.23
N GLY A 197 16.87 12.52 -6.29
CA GLY A 197 16.73 12.91 -4.89
C GLY A 197 17.98 12.60 -4.04
N LEU A 198 18.96 11.88 -4.56
CA LEU A 198 20.18 11.58 -3.79
C LEU A 198 21.16 12.76 -3.88
N THR A 199 21.62 13.23 -2.73
CA THR A 199 22.77 14.16 -2.66
C THR A 199 24.04 13.53 -3.22
N THR A 200 25.05 14.35 -3.53
CA THR A 200 26.36 13.85 -4.00
C THR A 200 27.01 12.93 -2.98
N GLU A 201 26.93 13.28 -1.70
CA GLU A 201 27.46 12.49 -0.58
C GLU A 201 26.67 11.19 -0.40
N ALA A 202 25.33 11.22 -0.49
CA ALA A 202 24.51 10.01 -0.46
C ALA A 202 24.82 9.06 -1.63
N CYS A 203 25.06 9.59 -2.84
CA CYS A 203 25.50 8.77 -3.98
C CYS A 203 26.84 8.09 -3.68
N PHE A 204 27.81 8.83 -3.12
CA PHE A 204 29.10 8.27 -2.74
C PHE A 204 28.96 7.15 -1.70
N ILE A 205 28.19 7.36 -0.63
CA ILE A 205 27.94 6.34 0.41
C ILE A 205 27.29 5.11 -0.18
N LYS A 206 26.28 5.29 -1.03
CA LYS A 206 25.60 4.21 -1.75
C LYS A 206 26.58 3.43 -2.61
N ASP A 207 27.51 4.05 -3.32
CA ASP A 207 28.45 3.31 -4.19
C ASP A 207 29.47 2.48 -3.40
N GLN A 208 29.67 2.77 -2.10
CA GLN A 208 30.59 2.05 -1.22
C GLN A 208 29.90 0.94 -0.40
N HIS A 209 28.57 0.83 -0.44
CA HIS A 209 27.86 -0.15 0.37
C HIS A 209 28.15 -1.59 -0.12
N LYS A 210 28.20 -2.53 0.83
CA LYS A 210 28.56 -3.94 0.56
C LYS A 210 27.36 -4.88 0.44
N HIS A 211 26.14 -4.33 0.54
CA HIS A 211 24.93 -5.13 0.44
C HIS A 211 24.54 -5.33 -1.02
N SER A 212 23.68 -6.31 -1.27
CA SER A 212 23.24 -6.70 -2.61
C SER A 212 22.05 -5.90 -3.12
N TRP A 213 21.51 -4.98 -2.32
CA TRP A 213 20.34 -4.23 -2.73
C TRP A 213 20.68 -3.17 -3.78
N LYS A 214 19.71 -2.87 -4.64
CA LYS A 214 19.85 -1.90 -5.72
C LYS A 214 18.75 -0.85 -5.63
N ILE A 215 19.07 0.35 -6.13
CA ILE A 215 18.06 1.38 -6.35
C ILE A 215 17.26 1.04 -7.61
N ILE A 216 15.95 1.02 -7.48
CA ILE A 216 15.00 0.90 -8.58
C ILE A 216 14.10 2.13 -8.66
N GLY A 217 13.47 2.34 -9.81
CA GLY A 217 12.49 3.41 -9.99
C GLY A 217 11.16 3.07 -9.33
N ASP A 218 10.12 3.84 -9.65
CA ASP A 218 8.77 3.59 -9.19
C ASP A 218 8.28 2.22 -9.68
N VAL A 219 8.12 1.28 -8.74
CA VAL A 219 7.69 -0.09 -9.04
C VAL A 219 6.18 -0.15 -9.13
N TRP A 220 5.48 0.63 -8.30
CA TRP A 220 4.04 0.55 -8.16
C TRP A 220 3.30 1.34 -9.25
N ALA A 221 3.87 2.43 -9.78
CA ALA A 221 3.27 3.21 -10.88
C ALA A 221 3.07 2.42 -12.20
N SER A 222 3.57 1.19 -12.28
CA SER A 222 3.41 0.32 -13.45
C SER A 222 2.29 -0.73 -13.29
N PHE A 223 1.62 -0.80 -12.15
CA PHE A 223 0.51 -1.72 -11.85
C PHE A 223 -0.83 -1.00 -11.80
#